data_AF-A0AAN7HWZ8-F1
#
_entry.id   AF-A0AAN7HWZ8-F1
#
_cell.length_a   1.000
_cell.length_b   1.000
_cell.length_c   1.000
_cell.angle_alpha   90.00
_cell.angle_beta   90.00
_cell.angle_gamma   90.00
#
_symmetry.space_group_name_H-M   'P 1'
#
loop_
_entity.id
_entity.type
_entity.pdbx_description
1 polymer ?
#
loop_
_entity_poly.entity_id
_entity_poly.type
_entity_poly.pdbx_seq_one_letter_code
_entity_poly.pdbx_strand_id
1 'polypeptide(L)' 'MGESRTELLAWLNDLLQTRYTKIEQAGTGAAYCQIFDSIYGDVPVSKVKFEAKLEYEYVGNYKILQNVFKKHK' A
#
# COMPACT_ATOMS: atom_id res chain seq x y z
N MET A 1 20.77 -7.78 6.67
CA MET A 1 20.70 -6.39 7.19
C MET A 1 19.27 -5.96 6.95
N GLY A 2 18.52 -5.61 8.00
CA GLY A 2 17.14 -5.13 7.86
C GLY A 2 17.11 -3.63 8.10
N GLU A 3 16.27 -2.93 7.35
CA GLU A 3 16.00 -1.51 7.55
C GLU A 3 15.26 -1.28 8.88
N SER A 4 15.52 -0.16 9.54
CA SER A 4 14.74 0.23 10.72
C SER A 4 13.32 0.64 10.34
N ARG A 5 12.38 0.57 11.29
CA ARG A 5 10.98 1.02 11.09
C ARG A 5 10.91 2.47 10.62
N THR A 6 11.82 3.32 11.10
CA THR A 6 11.89 4.73 10.75
C THR A 6 12.34 4.93 9.31
N GLU A 7 13.37 4.21 8.88
CA GLU A 7 13.87 4.25 7.49
C GLU A 7 12.81 3.75 6.51
N LEU A 8 12.11 2.65 6.84
CA LEU A 8 11.03 2.13 6.02
C LEU A 8 9.88 3.12 5.86
N LEU A 9 9.48 3.82 6.94
CA LEU A 9 8.45 4.84 6.87
C LEU A 9 8.90 6.07 6.07
N ALA A 10 10.16 6.49 6.23
CA ALA A 10 10.71 7.60 5.47
C ALA A 10 10.72 7.28 3.96
N TRP A 11 11.20 6.10 3.58
CA TRP A 11 11.16 5.62 2.20
C TRP A 11 9.74 5.56 1.65
N LEU A 12 8.79 4.99 2.42
CA LEU A 12 7.40 4.87 1.98
C LEU A 12 6.75 6.24 1.74
N ASN A 13 7.01 7.20 2.63
CA ASN A 13 6.51 8.57 2.51
C ASN A 13 7.11 9.28 1.30
N ASP A 14 8.40 9.11 1.04
CA ASP A 14 9.09 9.70 -0.12
C ASP A 14 8.59 9.10 -1.44
N LEU A 15 8.48 7.77 -1.53
CA LEU A 15 7.99 7.09 -2.71
C LEU A 15 6.56 7.48 -3.06
N LEU A 16 5.66 7.48 -2.07
CA LEU A 16 4.22 7.65 -2.29
C LEU A 16 3.73 9.09 -2.08
N GLN A 17 4.62 10.01 -1.70
CA GLN A 17 4.29 11.37 -1.31
C GLN A 17 3.21 11.42 -0.21
N THR A 18 3.39 10.56 0.81
CA THR A 18 2.47 10.42 1.95
C THR A 18 3.08 10.95 3.25
N ARG A 19 2.31 10.92 4.34
CA ARG A 19 2.71 11.44 5.66
C ARG A 19 2.39 10.43 6.77
N TYR A 20 2.76 9.17 6.57
CA TYR A 20 2.67 8.16 7.61
C TYR A 20 3.63 8.47 8.75
N THR A 21 3.11 8.40 9.98
CA THR A 21 3.84 8.60 11.23
C THR A 21 4.00 7.30 12.01
N LYS A 22 3.19 6.29 11.67
CA LYS A 22 3.09 4.99 12.34
C LYS A 22 2.99 3.89 11.28
N ILE A 23 3.67 2.76 11.52
CA ILE A 23 3.70 1.64 10.56
C ILE A 23 2.33 1.00 10.39
N GLU A 24 1.51 1.05 11.44
CA GLU A 24 0.14 0.53 11.47
C GLU A 24 -0.77 1.20 10.43
N GLN A 25 -0.45 2.43 9.99
CA GLN A 25 -1.20 3.12 8.94
C GLN A 25 -1.07 2.44 7.57
N ALA A 26 0.05 1.73 7.32
CA ALA A 26 0.21 0.89 6.13
C ALA A 26 -0.67 -0.39 6.18
N GLY A 27 -1.19 -0.74 7.36
CA GLY A 27 -2.05 -1.91 7.58
C GLY A 27 -3.36 -1.90 6.79
N THR A 28 -3.79 -0.73 6.30
CA THR A 28 -4.98 -0.57 5.44
C THR A 28 -4.84 -1.22 4.06
N GLY A 29 -3.61 -1.56 3.64
CA GLY A 29 -3.30 -2.15 2.34
C GLY A 29 -3.23 -1.15 1.17
N ALA A 30 -3.60 0.12 1.37
CA ALA A 30 -3.58 1.13 0.32
C ALA A 30 -2.16 1.46 -0.15
N ALA A 31 -1.22 1.63 0.79
CA ALA A 31 0.19 1.89 0.50
C ALA A 31 0.81 0.80 -0.38
N TYR A 32 0.51 -0.48 -0.09
CA TYR A 32 1.00 -1.61 -0.89
C TYR A 32 0.43 -1.60 -2.31
N CYS A 33 -0.84 -1.22 -2.49
CA CYS A 33 -1.40 -1.06 -3.83
C CYS A 33 -0.65 0.02 -4.63
N GLN A 34 -0.30 1.16 -4.01
CA GLN A 34 0.46 2.20 -4.70
C GLN A 34 1.91 1.82 -4.99
N ILE A 35 2.57 1.07 -4.09
CA ILE A 35 3.91 0.53 -4.37
C ILE A 35 3.89 -0.34 -5.63
N PHE A 36 2.88 -1.20 -5.77
CA PHE A 36 2.77 -2.04 -6.96
C PHE A 36 2.39 -1.23 -8.20
N ASP A 37 1.60 -0.17 -8.04
CA ASP A 37 1.27 0.73 -9.14
C ASP A 37 2.49 1.51 -9.65
N SER A 38 3.40 1.94 -8.77
CA SER A 38 4.63 2.62 -9.19
C SER A 38 5.60 1.73 -9.98
N ILE A 39 5.41 0.40 -9.91
CA ILE A 39 6.21 -0.60 -10.63
C ILE A 39 5.52 -1.00 -11.95
N TYR A 40 4.25 -1.40 -11.90
CA TYR A 40 3.54 -2.00 -13.04
C TYR A 40 2.58 -1.04 -13.76
N GLY A 41 2.09 0.00 -13.09
CA GLY A 41 1.17 1.01 -13.65
C GLY A 41 -0.23 0.48 -14.03
N ASP A 42 -0.58 -0.73 -13.60
CA ASP A 42 -1.83 -1.41 -13.98
C ASP A 42 -2.71 -1.82 -12.79
N VAL A 43 -2.42 -1.27 -11.62
CA VAL A 43 -3.24 -1.46 -10.42
C VAL A 43 -4.52 -0.63 -10.60
N PRO A 44 -5.72 -1.16 -10.27
CA PRO A 44 -6.94 -0.38 -10.33
C PRO A 44 -7.02 0.61 -9.15
N VAL A 45 -6.18 1.65 -9.16
CA VAL A 45 -6.02 2.63 -8.09
C VAL A 45 -7.33 3.34 -7.75
N SER A 46 -8.20 3.57 -8.74
CA SER A 46 -9.53 4.13 -8.53
C SER A 46 -10.44 3.30 -7.61
N LYS A 47 -10.13 2.02 -7.41
CA LYS A 47 -10.85 1.12 -6.49
C LYS A 47 -10.18 1.02 -5.11
N VAL A 48 -8.98 1.57 -4.95
CA VAL A 48 -8.24 1.54 -3.68
C VAL A 48 -8.87 2.55 -2.72
N LYS A 49 -9.17 2.08 -1.51
CA LYS A 49 -9.70 2.92 -0.42
C LYS A 49 -8.55 3.51 0.38
N PHE A 50 -8.16 4.74 0.06
CA PHE A 50 -7.05 5.44 0.70
C PHE A 50 -7.34 5.89 2.14
N GLU A 51 -8.58 6.27 2.42
CA GLU A 51 -9.03 6.71 3.74
C GLU A 51 -9.80 5.61 4.49
N ALA A 52 -9.48 4.35 4.21
CA ALA A 52 -10.11 3.21 4.88
C ALA A 52 -9.91 3.29 6.40
N LYS A 53 -10.99 3.16 7.16
CA LYS A 53 -10.96 3.22 8.64
C LYS A 53 -11.46 1.93 9.29
N LEU A 54 -12.24 1.15 8.56
CA LEU A 54 -12.88 -0.07 9.07
C LEU A 54 -12.23 -1.30 8.44
N GLU A 55 -12.06 -2.37 9.23
CA GLU A 55 -11.31 -3.56 8.79
C GLU A 55 -11.87 -4.21 7.52
N TYR A 56 -13.19 -4.20 7.34
CA TYR A 56 -13.82 -4.74 6.12
C TYR A 56 -13.44 -3.94 4.85
N GLU A 57 -13.03 -2.68 4.99
CA GLU A 57 -12.53 -1.87 3.89
C GLU A 57 -11.12 -2.28 3.48
N TYR A 58 -10.30 -2.69 4.45
CA TYR A 58 -8.94 -3.19 4.19
C TYR A 58 -8.99 -4.45 3.32
N VAL A 59 -9.99 -5.31 3.54
CA VAL A 59 -10.22 -6.51 2.71
C VAL A 59 -10.35 -6.16 1.22
N GLY A 60 -10.98 -5.02 0.90
CA GLY A 60 -11.07 -4.54 -0.48
C GLY A 60 -9.69 -4.26 -1.09
N ASN A 61 -8.85 -3.51 -0.38
CA ASN A 61 -7.48 -3.20 -0.80
C ASN A 61 -6.62 -4.47 -0.93
N TYR A 62 -6.70 -5.39 0.03
CA TYR A 62 -5.94 -6.64 -0.04
C TYR A 62 -6.40 -7.56 -1.16
N LYS A 63 -7.70 -7.57 -1.52
CA LYS A 63 -8.18 -8.30 -2.71
C LYS A 63 -7.61 -7.72 -4.01
N ILE A 64 -7.50 -6.39 -4.11
CA ILE A 64 -6.85 -5.74 -5.25
C ILE A 64 -5.39 -6.20 -5.33
N LEU A 65 -4.66 -6.11 -4.21
CA LEU A 65 -3.24 -6.51 -4.14
C LEU A 65 -3.04 -7.99 -4.52
N GLN A 66 -3.89 -8.89 -4.03
CA GLN A 66 -3.86 -10.31 -4.40
C GLN A 66 -4.04 -10.53 -5.91
N ASN A 67 -4.91 -9.76 -6.55
CA ASN A 67 -5.13 -9.88 -7.99
C ASN A 67 -3.91 -9.38 -8.78
N VAL A 68 -3.26 -8.31 -8.31
CA VAL A 68 -2.01 -7.81 -8.91
C VAL A 68 -0.90 -8.87 -8.80
N PHE A 69 -0.74 -9.51 -7.64
CA PHE A 69 0.24 -10.59 -7.46
C PHE A 69 -0.02 -11.79 -8.36
N LYS A 70 -1.29 -12.16 -8.56
CA LYS A 70 -1.66 -13.25 -9.48
C LYS A 70 -1.37 -12.90 -10.94
N LYS A 71 -1.51 -11.63 -11.31
CA LYS A 71 -1.28 -11.15 -12.67
C LYS A 71 0.21 -11.11 -13.04
N HIS A 72 1.06 -10.68 -12.12
CA HIS A 72 2.50 -10.48 -12.33
C HIS A 72 3.35 -11.56 -11.64
N LYS A 73 2.87 -12.81 -11.66
CA LYS A 73 3.54 -13.96 -11.05
C LYS A 73 4.65 -14.51 -11.94
#